data_AF-A0A843GTC2-F1
#
_entry.id   AF-A0A843GTC2-F1
#
_cell.length_a   1.000
_cell.length_b   1.000
_cell.length_c   1.000
_cell.angle_alpha   90.00
_cell.angle_beta   90.00
_cell.angle_gamma   90.00
#
_symmetry.space_group_name_H-M   'P 1'
#
loop_
_entity.id
_entity.type
_entity.pdbx_description
1 polymer ?
#
loop_
_entity_poly.entity_id
_entity_poly.type
_entity_poly.pdbx_seq_one_letter_code
_entity_poly.pdbx_strand_id
1 'polypeptide(L)'
;MELNELRNIVKKTQRGSIHTITYAKELKTRKGVDDTVIKITTLQGRFGVEYDNIKSVQEARENGTAPATNGGLVGAMVWDDHRYILKNENTGKYQLRVTKCNRWPSKVIYMKNGVVVDKEEIKPLCLKSEFPDYAVTKPAPIFNIGVEKIVKIK
;
A
#
# COMPACT_ATOMS: atom_id res chain seq x y z
N MET A 1 -5.33 -12.65 -1.43
CA MET A 1 -5.35 -13.12 -2.83
C MET A 1 -4.16 -14.03 -3.04
N GLU A 2 -4.25 -15.01 -3.95
CA GLU A 2 -3.12 -15.89 -4.28
C GLU A 2 -2.13 -15.21 -5.25
N LEU A 3 -0.84 -15.53 -5.12
CA LEU A 3 0.21 -14.91 -5.94
C LEU A 3 0.00 -15.15 -7.45
N ASN A 4 -0.42 -16.35 -7.84
CA ASN A 4 -0.64 -16.70 -9.24
C ASN A 4 -1.81 -15.90 -9.84
N GLU A 5 -2.84 -15.61 -9.06
CA GLU A 5 -3.95 -14.75 -9.49
C GLU A 5 -3.46 -13.33 -9.75
N LEU A 6 -2.67 -12.77 -8.82
CA LEU A 6 -2.08 -11.45 -9.00
C LEU A 6 -1.18 -11.38 -10.23
N ARG A 7 -0.32 -12.39 -10.45
CA ARG A 7 0.55 -12.49 -11.64
C ARG A 7 -0.26 -12.45 -12.93
N ASN A 8 -1.40 -13.15 -12.97
CA ASN A 8 -2.28 -13.14 -14.13
C ASN A 8 -2.92 -11.77 -14.38
N ILE A 9 -3.28 -11.05 -13.32
CA ILE A 9 -3.81 -9.69 -13.41
C ILE A 9 -2.73 -8.75 -13.97
N VAL A 10 -1.56 -8.69 -13.35
CA VAL A 10 -0.50 -7.73 -13.74
C VAL A 10 0.04 -7.98 -15.14
N LYS A 11 0.11 -9.25 -15.60
CA LYS A 11 0.50 -9.59 -16.98
C LYS A 11 -0.47 -9.06 -18.04
N LYS A 12 -1.76 -8.98 -17.71
CA LYS A 12 -2.81 -8.48 -18.63
C LYS A 12 -3.00 -6.97 -18.52
N THR A 13 -2.46 -6.36 -17.48
CA THR A 13 -2.57 -4.92 -17.23
C THR A 13 -1.61 -4.13 -18.11
N GLN A 14 -2.14 -3.13 -18.82
CA GLN A 14 -1.33 -2.11 -19.47
C GLN A 14 -0.56 -1.29 -18.42
N ARG A 15 0.73 -1.04 -18.65
CA ARG A 15 1.55 -0.22 -17.74
C ARG A 15 0.94 1.15 -17.51
N GLY A 16 0.87 1.57 -16.24
CA GLY A 16 0.35 2.86 -15.84
C GLY A 16 -1.18 2.98 -15.83
N SER A 17 -1.92 1.92 -16.20
CA SER A 17 -3.37 1.93 -16.06
C SER A 17 -3.80 2.06 -14.61
N ILE A 18 -4.99 2.63 -14.42
CA ILE A 18 -5.58 2.84 -13.10
C ILE A 18 -6.45 1.63 -12.77
N HIS A 19 -6.22 1.09 -11.58
CA HIS A 19 -6.98 -0.02 -11.01
C HIS A 19 -7.55 0.35 -9.65
N THR A 20 -8.72 -0.20 -9.34
CA THR A 20 -9.31 -0.13 -8.01
C THR A 20 -8.85 -1.32 -7.20
N ILE A 21 -8.23 -1.06 -6.05
CA ILE A 21 -7.60 -2.08 -5.21
C ILE A 21 -8.27 -2.04 -3.85
N THR A 22 -8.79 -3.18 -3.41
CA THR A 22 -9.28 -3.39 -2.06
C THR A 22 -8.33 -4.31 -1.33
N TYR A 23 -7.84 -3.88 -0.18
CA TYR A 23 -6.98 -4.68 0.70
C TYR A 23 -7.42 -4.53 2.15
N ALA A 24 -7.21 -5.59 2.93
CA ALA A 24 -7.55 -5.65 4.35
C ALA A 24 -6.28 -5.86 5.17
N LYS A 25 -6.19 -5.16 6.30
CA LYS A 25 -5.08 -5.31 7.24
C LYS A 25 -5.66 -5.36 8.65
N GLU A 26 -5.20 -6.32 9.44
CA GLU A 26 -5.39 -6.32 10.88
C GLU A 26 -4.51 -5.24 11.54
N LEU A 27 -5.13 -4.37 12.34
CA LEU A 27 -4.46 -3.29 13.02
C LEU A 27 -3.83 -3.79 14.32
N LYS A 28 -2.64 -3.28 14.63
CA LYS A 28 -1.99 -3.58 15.90
C LYS A 28 -2.76 -2.90 17.04
N THR A 29 -3.26 -3.70 17.96
CA THR A 29 -3.93 -3.24 19.18
C THR A 29 -2.93 -2.94 20.30
N ARG A 30 -3.39 -2.20 21.31
CA ARG A 30 -2.62 -1.95 22.53
C ARG A 30 -2.57 -3.22 23.38
N LYS A 31 -1.59 -3.29 24.29
CA LYS A 31 -1.47 -4.40 25.25
C LYS A 31 -2.75 -4.55 26.06
N GLY A 32 -3.27 -5.77 26.16
CA GLY A 32 -4.49 -6.10 26.91
C GLY A 32 -5.80 -5.88 26.14
N VAL A 33 -5.74 -5.53 24.85
CA VAL A 33 -6.90 -5.49 23.96
C VAL A 33 -6.92 -6.76 23.12
N ASP A 34 -7.88 -7.64 23.39
CA ASP A 34 -8.06 -8.91 22.67
C ASP A 34 -8.97 -8.76 21.43
N ASP A 35 -9.54 -7.57 21.22
CA ASP A 35 -10.37 -7.28 20.05
C ASP A 35 -9.56 -7.39 18.76
N THR A 36 -10.11 -8.09 17.76
CA THR A 36 -9.57 -8.11 16.40
C THR A 36 -10.10 -6.91 15.63
N VAL A 37 -9.21 -6.00 15.23
CA VAL A 37 -9.57 -4.80 14.46
C VAL A 37 -9.05 -4.92 13.03
N ILE A 38 -9.95 -4.94 12.04
CA ILE A 38 -9.61 -5.03 10.62
C ILE A 38 -9.90 -3.70 9.94
N LYS A 39 -8.92 -3.17 9.22
CA LYS A 39 -9.07 -2.02 8.33
C LYS A 39 -9.13 -2.50 6.89
N ILE A 40 -10.23 -2.21 6.22
CA ILE A 40 -10.42 -2.47 4.79
C ILE A 40 -10.27 -1.15 4.06
N THR A 41 -9.34 -1.09 3.12
CA THR A 41 -9.07 0.12 2.31
C THR A 41 -9.33 -0.19 0.85
N THR A 42 -10.12 0.66 0.20
CA THR A 42 -10.34 0.66 -1.25
C THR A 42 -9.80 1.96 -1.83
N LEU A 43 -8.90 1.88 -2.80
CA LEU A 43 -8.29 3.05 -3.43
C LEU A 43 -8.07 2.82 -4.93
N GLN A 44 -7.77 3.89 -5.65
CA GLN A 44 -7.27 3.81 -7.02
C GLN A 44 -5.75 3.97 -7.06
N GLY A 45 -5.08 3.06 -7.77
CA GLY A 45 -3.63 3.03 -7.93
C GLY A 45 -3.23 2.60 -9.33
N ARG A 46 -1.98 2.87 -9.70
CA ARG A 46 -1.40 2.42 -10.97
C ARG A 46 -0.36 1.34 -10.74
N PHE A 47 -0.25 0.43 -11.70
CA PHE A 47 0.75 -0.63 -11.70
C PHE A 47 1.79 -0.41 -12.79
N GLY A 48 3.00 -0.92 -12.57
CA GLY A 48 4.05 -0.91 -13.59
C GLY A 48 4.62 0.48 -13.92
N VAL A 49 4.38 1.49 -13.08
CA VAL A 49 4.93 2.84 -13.26
C VAL A 49 6.37 2.87 -12.78
N GLU A 50 7.26 3.37 -13.64
CA GLU A 50 8.66 3.59 -13.28
C GLU A 50 8.78 4.76 -12.30
N TYR A 51 9.52 4.59 -11.21
CA TYR A 51 9.62 5.61 -10.15
C TYR A 51 10.19 6.93 -10.67
N ASP A 52 11.20 6.84 -11.54
CA ASP A 52 11.88 7.99 -12.12
C ASP A 52 11.02 8.77 -13.13
N ASN A 53 9.93 8.16 -13.61
CA ASN A 53 8.97 8.79 -14.52
C ASN A 53 7.80 9.47 -13.77
N ILE A 54 7.77 9.42 -12.44
CA ILE A 54 6.72 10.07 -11.65
C ILE A 54 7.04 11.56 -11.55
N LYS A 55 6.14 12.41 -12.05
CA LYS A 55 6.30 13.87 -12.04
C LYS A 55 6.66 14.44 -10.66
N SER A 56 5.97 14.01 -9.60
CA SER A 56 6.26 14.49 -8.25
C SER A 56 7.64 14.08 -7.72
N VAL A 57 8.22 13.01 -8.25
CA VAL A 57 9.60 12.58 -7.93
C VAL A 57 10.60 13.47 -8.67
N GLN A 58 10.34 13.78 -9.94
CA GLN A 58 11.16 14.72 -10.71
C GLN A 58 11.18 16.11 -10.07
N GLU A 59 10.01 16.65 -9.74
CA GLU A 59 9.88 17.94 -9.04
C GLU A 59 10.60 17.93 -7.68
N ALA A 60 10.51 16.83 -6.92
CA ALA A 60 11.19 16.69 -5.64
C ALA A 60 12.73 16.58 -5.77
N ARG A 61 13.24 16.07 -6.89
CA ARG A 61 14.67 16.06 -7.18
C ARG A 61 15.17 17.43 -7.57
N GLU A 62 14.43 18.11 -8.45
CA GLU A 62 14.76 19.47 -8.90
C GLU A 62 14.82 20.46 -7.74
N ASN A 63 13.94 20.34 -6.75
CA ASN A 63 13.93 21.21 -5.56
C ASN A 63 14.81 20.71 -4.40
N GLY A 64 15.54 19.61 -4.57
CA GLY A 64 16.47 19.06 -3.58
C GLY A 64 15.83 18.34 -2.38
N THR A 65 14.51 18.12 -2.37
CA THR A 65 13.83 17.40 -1.29
C THR A 65 13.91 15.87 -1.43
N ALA A 66 14.37 15.37 -2.58
CA ALA A 66 14.67 13.96 -2.83
C ALA A 66 16.09 13.79 -3.43
N PRO A 67 16.76 12.62 -3.23
CA PRO A 67 18.06 12.35 -3.80
C PRO A 67 18.08 12.43 -5.33
N ALA A 68 19.14 13.01 -5.89
CA ALA A 68 19.33 13.21 -7.33
C ALA A 68 19.26 11.89 -8.13
N THR A 69 19.69 10.77 -7.53
CA THR A 69 19.65 9.44 -8.14
C THR A 69 18.76 8.49 -7.35
N ASN A 70 18.23 7.47 -8.03
CA ASN A 70 17.40 6.44 -7.41
C ASN A 70 18.28 5.48 -6.59
N GLY A 71 18.06 5.41 -5.27
CA GLY A 71 18.78 4.52 -4.36
C GLY A 71 18.38 3.04 -4.45
N GLY A 72 17.42 2.69 -5.31
CA GLY A 72 16.97 1.32 -5.49
C GLY A 72 15.94 0.86 -4.46
N LEU A 73 15.81 -0.46 -4.30
CA LEU A 73 14.92 -1.08 -3.31
C LEU A 73 15.56 -1.05 -1.92
N VAL A 74 14.74 -0.87 -0.88
CA VAL A 74 15.20 -0.79 0.51
C VAL A 74 15.16 -2.16 1.19
N GLY A 75 16.17 -2.44 2.03
CA GLY A 75 16.27 -3.69 2.79
C GLY A 75 16.45 -4.92 1.91
N ALA A 76 15.95 -6.08 2.35
CA ALA A 76 16.04 -7.36 1.63
C ALA A 76 14.93 -7.52 0.56
N MET A 77 14.59 -6.44 -0.15
CA MET A 77 13.53 -6.44 -1.16
C MET A 77 14.13 -6.59 -2.54
N VAL A 78 13.64 -7.57 -3.30
CA VAL A 78 14.06 -7.84 -4.69
C VAL A 78 12.85 -7.88 -5.62
N TRP A 79 13.07 -7.66 -6.91
CA TRP A 79 12.04 -7.80 -7.92
C TRP A 79 11.77 -9.27 -8.22
N ASP A 80 10.53 -9.69 -8.03
CA ASP A 80 10.04 -10.97 -8.55
C ASP A 80 9.44 -10.79 -9.96
N ASP A 81 8.70 -9.69 -10.15
CA ASP A 81 8.24 -9.21 -11.45
C ASP A 81 8.51 -7.71 -11.52
N HIS A 82 9.44 -7.30 -12.40
CA HIS A 82 9.94 -5.95 -12.44
C HIS A 82 8.81 -4.93 -12.62
N ARG A 83 8.75 -3.93 -11.72
CA ARG A 83 7.74 -2.86 -11.61
C ARG A 83 6.39 -3.25 -11.01
N TYR A 84 6.13 -4.54 -10.79
CA TYR A 84 4.85 -5.03 -10.29
C TYR A 84 4.98 -5.70 -8.93
N ILE A 85 5.82 -6.73 -8.83
CA ILE A 85 5.86 -7.63 -7.68
C ILE A 85 7.25 -7.61 -7.06
N LEU A 86 7.27 -7.38 -5.76
CA LEU A 86 8.46 -7.45 -4.93
C LEU A 86 8.39 -8.70 -4.07
N LYS A 87 9.55 -9.30 -3.82
CA LYS A 87 9.74 -10.38 -2.84
C LYS A 87 10.67 -9.88 -1.75
N ASN A 88 10.30 -10.13 -0.51
CA ASN A 88 11.20 -9.94 0.62
C ASN A 88 11.98 -11.24 0.84
N GLU A 89 13.30 -11.22 0.67
CA GLU A 89 14.12 -12.43 0.75
C GLU A 89 14.18 -13.02 2.17
N ASN A 90 14.13 -12.17 3.20
CA ASN A 90 14.18 -12.63 4.60
C ASN A 90 12.89 -13.34 5.06
N THR A 91 11.74 -12.90 4.56
CA THR A 91 10.42 -13.40 5.00
C THR A 91 9.70 -14.26 3.97
N GLY A 92 10.19 -14.30 2.73
CA GLY A 92 9.53 -14.95 1.59
C GLY A 92 8.22 -14.30 1.14
N LYS A 93 7.81 -13.18 1.76
CA LYS A 93 6.53 -12.52 1.48
C LYS A 93 6.58 -11.70 0.19
N TYR A 94 5.49 -11.76 -0.56
CA TYR A 94 5.33 -11.01 -1.80
C TYR A 94 4.52 -9.74 -1.56
N GLN A 95 4.85 -8.68 -2.29
CA GLN A 95 4.16 -7.40 -2.24
C GLN A 95 3.91 -6.86 -3.64
N LEU A 96 2.70 -6.34 -3.87
CA LEU A 96 2.36 -5.55 -5.04
C LEU A 96 2.83 -4.11 -4.85
N ARG A 97 3.62 -3.60 -5.79
CA ARG A 97 4.00 -2.19 -5.85
C ARG A 97 2.90 -1.37 -6.50
N VAL A 98 2.48 -0.30 -5.83
CA VAL A 98 1.37 0.55 -6.26
C VAL A 98 1.78 2.01 -6.24
N THR A 99 1.54 2.70 -7.35
CA THR A 99 1.66 4.16 -7.42
C THR A 99 0.30 4.78 -7.10
N LYS A 100 0.24 5.68 -6.13
CA LYS A 100 -1.02 6.29 -5.67
C LYS A 100 -1.59 7.21 -6.74
N CYS A 101 -2.91 7.14 -6.98
CA CYS A 101 -3.62 8.17 -7.71
C CYS A 101 -4.21 9.20 -6.74
N ASN A 102 -3.73 10.45 -6.79
CA ASN A 102 -4.21 11.51 -5.89
C ASN A 102 -5.57 12.10 -6.27
N ARG A 103 -6.11 11.73 -7.44
CA ARG A 103 -7.38 12.30 -7.95
C ARG A 103 -8.60 11.80 -7.18
N TRP A 104 -8.56 10.58 -6.65
CA TRP A 104 -9.74 9.94 -6.06
C TRP A 104 -9.49 9.58 -4.59
N PRO A 105 -10.40 9.95 -3.67
CA PRO A 105 -10.24 9.63 -2.26
C PRO A 105 -10.35 8.12 -2.04
N SER A 106 -9.53 7.61 -1.12
CA SER A 106 -9.64 6.23 -0.66
C SER A 106 -10.83 6.06 0.26
N LYS A 107 -11.61 4.99 0.07
CA LYS A 107 -12.65 4.56 1.01
C LYS A 107 -12.06 3.62 2.06
N VAL A 108 -12.33 3.88 3.33
CA VAL A 108 -11.87 3.05 4.44
C VAL A 108 -13.06 2.60 5.27
N ILE A 109 -13.09 1.32 5.62
CA ILE A 109 -14.06 0.72 6.53
C ILE A 109 -13.28 0.03 7.65
N TYR A 110 -13.78 0.14 8.88
CA TYR A 110 -13.22 -0.53 10.04
C TYR A 110 -14.20 -1.58 10.54
N MET A 111 -13.66 -2.72 10.96
CA MET A 111 -14.42 -3.78 11.61
C MET A 111 -13.76 -4.14 12.93
N LYS A 112 -14.56 -4.29 13.99
CA LYS A 112 -14.15 -4.81 15.29
C LYS A 112 -14.90 -6.12 15.52
N ASN A 113 -14.17 -7.22 15.66
CA ASN A 113 -14.73 -8.57 15.84
C ASN A 113 -15.83 -8.91 14.82
N GLY A 114 -15.65 -8.47 13.57
CA GLY A 114 -16.61 -8.70 12.47
C GLY A 114 -17.73 -7.67 12.33
N VAL A 115 -17.89 -6.73 13.27
CA VAL A 115 -18.91 -5.67 13.22
C VAL A 115 -18.31 -4.39 12.66
N VAL A 116 -19.01 -3.72 11.74
CA VAL A 116 -18.58 -2.43 11.20
C VAL A 116 -18.69 -1.37 12.29
N VAL A 117 -17.61 -0.63 12.52
CA VAL A 117 -17.51 0.39 13.56
C VAL A 117 -16.87 1.67 13.02
N ASP A 118 -17.04 2.75 13.75
CA ASP A 118 -16.43 4.04 13.43
C ASP A 118 -14.95 4.10 13.81
N LYS A 119 -14.23 4.99 13.13
CA LYS A 119 -12.81 5.23 13.37
C LYS A 119 -12.52 5.66 14.81
N GLU A 120 -13.38 6.49 15.39
CA GLU A 120 -13.15 7.03 16.73
C GLU A 120 -13.30 5.96 17.83
N GLU A 121 -14.08 4.91 17.58
CA GLU A 121 -14.22 3.78 18.52
C GLU A 121 -12.96 2.91 18.58
N ILE A 122 -12.28 2.71 17.45
CA ILE A 122 -11.08 1.85 17.38
C ILE A 122 -9.77 2.57 17.71
N LYS A 123 -9.75 3.89 17.59
CA LYS A 123 -8.57 4.74 17.82
C LYS A 123 -7.97 4.58 19.23
N PRO A 124 -8.73 4.47 20.33
CA PRO A 124 -8.17 4.18 21.64
C PRO A 124 -7.63 2.75 21.75
N LEU A 125 -8.20 1.78 21.02
CA LEU A 125 -7.83 0.37 21.06
C LEU A 125 -6.53 0.05 20.31
N CYS A 126 -6.25 0.81 19.26
CA CYS A 126 -5.14 0.57 18.34
C CYS A 126 -3.90 1.43 18.66
N LEU A 127 -2.74 1.01 18.15
CA LEU A 127 -1.51 1.79 18.25
C LEU A 127 -1.61 3.08 17.43
N LYS A 128 -1.01 4.17 17.93
CA LYS A 128 -0.98 5.49 17.24
C LYS A 128 -0.38 5.38 15.83
N SER A 129 0.60 4.50 15.63
CA SER A 129 1.25 4.25 14.34
C SER A 129 0.31 3.69 13.26
N GLU A 130 -0.84 3.14 13.63
CA GLU A 130 -1.87 2.68 12.68
C GLU A 130 -2.71 3.83 12.10
N PHE A 131 -2.62 5.03 12.70
CA PHE A 131 -3.30 6.26 12.27
C PHE A 131 -2.28 7.38 12.04
N PRO A 132 -1.43 7.25 11.01
CA PRO A 132 -0.48 8.31 10.66
C PRO A 132 -1.22 9.62 10.35
N ASP A 133 -0.66 10.71 10.84
CA ASP A 133 -1.13 12.04 10.52
C ASP A 133 -0.54 12.49 9.18
N TYR A 134 -1.38 12.46 8.15
CA TYR A 134 -0.99 12.83 6.80
C TYR A 134 -0.90 14.34 6.56
N ALA A 135 -1.32 15.18 7.52
CA ALA A 135 -1.02 16.61 7.49
C ALA A 135 0.48 16.86 7.75
N VAL A 136 1.10 15.99 8.55
CA VAL A 136 2.53 16.07 8.91
C VAL A 136 3.38 15.19 7.99
N THR A 137 2.92 13.97 7.69
CA THR A 137 3.64 13.02 6.85
C THR A 137 2.99 12.91 5.49
N LYS A 138 3.60 13.52 4.45
CA LYS A 138 3.07 13.38 3.09
C LYS A 138 3.10 11.90 2.68
N PRO A 139 1.99 11.35 2.16
CA PRO A 139 1.96 9.97 1.71
C PRO A 139 2.94 9.78 0.56
N ALA A 140 3.76 8.73 0.63
CA ALA A 140 4.68 8.39 -0.43
C ALA A 140 3.94 8.19 -1.77
N PRO A 141 4.52 8.63 -2.90
CA PRO A 141 3.90 8.47 -4.22
C PRO A 141 3.77 7.00 -4.62
N ILE A 142 4.62 6.14 -4.05
CA ILE A 142 4.61 4.69 -4.20
C ILE A 142 4.52 4.04 -2.82
N PHE A 143 3.75 2.96 -2.74
CA PHE A 143 3.69 2.10 -1.58
C PHE A 143 3.51 0.64 -2.00
N ASN A 144 3.78 -0.28 -1.08
CA ASN A 144 3.67 -1.72 -1.33
C ASN A 144 2.53 -2.31 -0.50
N ILE A 145 1.78 -3.23 -1.09
CA ILE A 145 0.69 -3.96 -0.43
C ILE A 145 1.08 -5.43 -0.41
N GLY A 146 1.08 -6.07 0.77
CA GLY A 146 1.27 -7.53 0.87
C GLY A 146 0.22 -8.27 0.06
N VAL A 147 0.64 -9.23 -0.77
CA VAL A 147 -0.27 -9.96 -1.69
C VAL A 147 -1.36 -10.68 -0.91
N GLU A 148 -1.03 -11.21 0.26
CA GLU A 148 -1.94 -11.89 1.17
C GLU A 148 -3.09 -10.98 1.65
N LYS A 149 -2.84 -9.66 1.70
CA LYS A 149 -3.79 -8.65 2.17
C LYS A 149 -4.75 -8.17 1.09
N ILE A 150 -4.44 -8.45 -0.18
CA ILE A 150 -5.27 -8.02 -1.30
C ILE A 150 -6.55 -8.86 -1.30
N VAL A 151 -7.68 -8.18 -1.23
CA VAL A 151 -9.02 -8.78 -1.30
C VAL A 151 -9.48 -8.81 -2.75
N LYS A 152 -9.25 -7.71 -3.49
CA LYS A 152 -9.71 -7.58 -4.89
C LYS A 152 -8.95 -6.51 -5.66
N ILE A 153 -8.79 -6.73 -6.96
CA ILE A 153 -8.37 -5.73 -7.94
C ILE A 153 -9.44 -5.68 -9.05
N LYS A 154 -9.80 -4.47 -9.49
CA LYS A 154 -10.67 -4.21 -10.65
C LYS A 154 -9.98 -3.23 -11.58
#